data_AF-A0AAE9DGQ1-F1
#
_entry.id   AF-A0AAE9DGQ1-F1
#
_cell.length_a   1.000
_cell.length_b   1.000
_cell.length_c   1.000
_cell.angle_alpha   90.00
_cell.angle_beta   90.00
_cell.angle_gamma   90.00
#
_symmetry.space_group_name_H-M   'P 1'
#
loop_
_entity.id
_entity.type
_entity.pdbx_description
1 polymer ?
#
loop_
_entity_poly.entity_id
_entity_poly.type
_entity_poly.pdbx_seq_one_letter_code
_entity_poly.pdbx_strand_id
1 'polypeptide(L)'
;MQHLVLLFAIFAGIFCSSSPICISPNDILVNNKCWSVHTTSSSHKDAVTTCAQNFGTLVTVKNAADNQAIMRLLGSTIRHLWLGLYCFQSDISQCQWDDASGSASDYNNFAPSFPYTDVGRCVYYATDGALAGQWISDDCDDDMRSFICETPTTIQDSCDHNFNGYCYYLSTSLNYGVDYNFEQAQETCESISGNLVSIHSPNELRYVKSLYRTKNTPSIYIGALTVSGKYHSWTDGSSWTFDNFDTTSQQSGNCMMMSLQSSGSLTQDAWYPSDCQVTRSFVCKRQAGLPWSGPTTPPTTVTPSPSNPSYCNSLLVAPSQVTSPGYPGNYTNNLNCAFQLATLGSYRIRLTFNSFNTESCCDKVTVYDGDDSQGSLLGRYGGQLGVPFSLESTGNTMLVTFTTDGSVVEPGFSANFLSLI
;
A
#
# COMPACT_ATOMS: atom_id res chain seq x y z
N MET A 1 53.92 17.75 18.07
CA MET A 1 52.76 18.23 17.30
C MET A 1 52.81 17.59 15.92
N GLN A 2 51.99 16.56 15.70
CA GLN A 2 51.69 16.08 14.34
C GLN A 2 50.29 15.46 14.42
N HIS A 3 49.29 16.25 14.04
CA HIS A 3 47.90 15.81 13.97
C HIS A 3 47.71 15.01 12.68
N LEU A 4 47.36 13.74 12.82
CA LEU A 4 46.94 12.87 11.74
C LEU A 4 45.47 13.21 11.41
N VAL A 5 45.25 13.89 10.29
CA VAL A 5 43.89 14.16 9.77
C VAL A 5 43.48 12.97 8.91
N LEU A 6 42.51 12.18 9.38
CA LEU A 6 41.82 11.20 8.54
C LEU A 6 40.86 11.94 7.60
N LEU A 7 41.16 11.93 6.31
CA LEU A 7 40.23 12.32 5.24
C LEU A 7 39.22 11.18 5.04
N PHE A 8 38.00 11.36 5.54
CA PHE A 8 36.86 10.56 5.11
C PHE A 8 36.49 10.94 3.68
N ALA A 9 36.75 10.04 2.73
CA ALA A 9 36.21 10.15 1.38
C ALA A 9 34.69 9.92 1.45
N ILE A 10 33.92 10.98 1.34
CA ILE A 10 32.48 10.92 1.13
C ILE A 10 32.26 10.43 -0.30
N PHE A 11 31.98 9.13 -0.47
CA PHE A 11 31.38 8.63 -1.70
C PHE A 11 29.96 9.19 -1.78
N ALA A 12 29.79 10.31 -2.48
CA ALA A 12 28.48 10.72 -2.96
C ALA A 12 28.03 9.68 -3.99
N GLY A 13 27.20 8.73 -3.56
CA GLY A 13 26.48 7.85 -4.48
C GLY A 13 25.66 8.74 -5.41
N ILE A 14 26.01 8.72 -6.70
CA ILE A 14 25.21 9.34 -7.75
C ILE A 14 23.95 8.47 -7.88
N PHE A 15 22.93 8.76 -7.08
CA PHE A 15 21.57 8.33 -7.43
C PHE A 15 21.19 9.12 -8.67
N CYS A 16 21.17 8.45 -9.81
CA CYS A 16 20.59 9.02 -11.02
C CYS A 16 19.09 9.17 -10.75
N SER A 17 18.65 10.36 -10.34
CA SER A 17 17.23 10.68 -10.19
C SER A 17 16.64 10.75 -11.59
N SER A 18 15.99 9.67 -12.02
CA SER A 18 15.23 9.63 -13.26
C SER A 18 14.07 10.62 -13.16
N SER A 19 13.93 11.49 -14.15
CA SER A 19 12.89 12.52 -14.16
C SER A 19 11.48 11.88 -14.32
N PRO A 20 10.46 12.42 -13.64
CA PRO A 20 9.10 11.95 -13.74
C PRO A 20 8.54 12.18 -15.16
N ILE A 21 7.73 11.24 -15.63
CA ILE A 21 7.05 11.28 -16.92
C ILE A 21 5.56 10.97 -16.77
N CYS A 22 4.78 11.32 -17.78
CA CYS A 22 3.38 10.93 -17.90
C CYS A 22 3.20 9.68 -18.75
N ILE A 23 2.24 8.85 -18.36
CA ILE A 23 1.93 7.57 -19.03
C ILE A 23 1.32 7.85 -20.40
N SER A 24 0.38 8.80 -20.45
CA SER A 24 -0.21 9.27 -21.71
C SER A 24 0.71 10.33 -22.33
N PRO A 25 1.06 10.18 -23.62
CA PRO A 25 1.91 11.15 -24.32
C PRO A 25 1.21 12.51 -24.54
N ASN A 26 -0.11 12.58 -24.34
CA ASN A 26 -0.90 13.79 -24.49
C ASN A 26 -1.05 14.55 -23.17
N ASP A 27 -0.63 13.95 -22.05
CA ASP A 27 -0.75 14.56 -20.73
C ASP A 27 0.40 15.54 -20.49
N ILE A 28 0.12 16.58 -19.71
CA ILE A 28 1.06 17.65 -19.42
C ILE A 28 1.62 17.44 -18.02
N LEU A 29 2.95 17.41 -17.90
CA LEU A 29 3.63 17.33 -16.61
C LEU A 29 3.61 18.69 -15.92
N VAL A 30 2.90 18.79 -14.80
CA VAL A 30 2.76 20.01 -14.00
C VAL A 30 3.05 19.69 -12.54
N ASN A 31 4.10 20.27 -11.95
CA ASN A 31 4.47 20.07 -10.54
C ASN A 31 4.50 18.59 -10.10
N ASN A 32 5.09 17.71 -10.92
CA ASN A 32 5.13 16.26 -10.67
C ASN A 32 3.75 15.58 -10.67
N LYS A 33 2.81 16.11 -11.45
CA LYS A 33 1.47 15.55 -11.72
C LYS A 33 1.23 15.51 -13.22
N CYS A 34 0.47 14.53 -13.68
CA CYS A 34 0.12 14.40 -15.08
C CYS A 34 -1.32 14.87 -15.30
N TRP A 35 -1.47 15.96 -16.05
CA TRP A 35 -2.74 16.63 -16.26
C TRP A 35 -3.23 16.47 -17.69
N SER A 36 -4.45 15.96 -17.84
CA SER A 36 -5.20 15.94 -19.10
C SER A 36 -6.34 16.95 -19.03
N VAL A 37 -6.33 17.95 -19.92
CA VAL A 37 -7.33 19.03 -19.95
C VAL A 37 -8.52 18.62 -20.80
N HIS A 38 -9.71 18.65 -20.21
CA HIS A 38 -10.98 18.38 -20.89
C HIS A 38 -11.79 19.67 -21.01
N THR A 39 -11.81 20.27 -22.20
CA THR A 39 -12.50 21.53 -22.46
C THR A 39 -14.01 21.37 -22.63
N THR A 40 -14.48 20.19 -23.05
CA THR A 40 -15.91 19.90 -23.16
C THR A 40 -16.52 19.88 -21.76
N SER A 41 -17.48 20.78 -21.52
CA SER A 41 -18.13 20.91 -20.22
C SER A 41 -18.96 19.67 -19.89
N SER A 42 -18.95 19.23 -18.63
CA SER A 42 -19.71 18.08 -18.14
C SER A 42 -20.18 18.30 -16.70
N SER A 43 -21.15 17.51 -16.25
CA SER A 43 -21.52 17.44 -14.83
C SER A 43 -20.32 16.99 -14.00
N HIS A 44 -20.30 17.29 -12.70
CA HIS A 44 -19.20 16.85 -11.83
C HIS A 44 -19.07 15.32 -11.84
N LYS A 45 -20.21 14.61 -11.77
CA LYS A 45 -20.27 13.14 -11.80
C LYS A 45 -19.67 12.54 -13.08
N ASP A 46 -20.00 13.10 -14.25
CA ASP A 46 -19.48 12.62 -15.52
C ASP A 46 -18.00 12.94 -15.68
N ALA A 47 -17.55 14.09 -15.15
CA ALA A 47 -16.15 14.47 -15.11
C ALA A 47 -15.31 13.48 -14.27
N VAL A 48 -15.76 13.16 -13.05
CA VAL A 48 -15.14 12.13 -12.19
C VAL A 48 -15.10 10.78 -12.91
N THR A 49 -16.21 10.38 -13.54
CA THR A 49 -16.29 9.11 -14.29
C THR A 49 -15.29 9.08 -15.45
N THR A 50 -15.13 10.19 -16.17
CA THR A 50 -14.18 10.32 -17.27
C THR A 50 -12.74 10.19 -16.78
N CYS A 51 -12.37 10.84 -15.68
CA CYS A 51 -11.02 10.71 -15.13
C CYS A 51 -10.72 9.30 -14.61
N ALA A 52 -11.71 8.66 -13.98
CA ALA A 52 -11.58 7.28 -13.50
C ALA A 52 -11.37 6.25 -14.63
N GLN A 53 -11.90 6.51 -15.84
CA GLN A 53 -11.65 5.63 -17.00
C GLN A 53 -10.17 5.56 -17.38
N ASN A 54 -9.42 6.62 -17.11
CA ASN A 54 -7.98 6.75 -17.33
C ASN A 54 -7.15 6.59 -16.04
N PHE A 55 -7.73 5.93 -15.02
CA PHE A 55 -7.05 5.61 -13.75
C PHE A 55 -6.59 6.83 -12.94
N GLY A 56 -7.21 7.98 -13.22
CA GLY A 56 -6.98 9.23 -12.52
C GLY A 56 -8.20 9.70 -11.74
N THR A 57 -8.08 10.91 -11.24
CA THR A 57 -9.13 11.64 -10.51
C THR A 57 -9.29 13.03 -11.11
N LEU A 58 -10.22 13.82 -10.60
CA LEU A 58 -10.18 15.25 -10.90
C LEU A 58 -8.94 15.89 -10.28
N VAL A 59 -8.54 17.03 -10.84
CA VAL A 59 -7.34 17.75 -10.41
C VAL A 59 -7.35 18.06 -8.92
N THR A 60 -6.21 17.80 -8.29
CA THR A 60 -5.99 18.03 -6.86
C THR A 60 -5.02 19.18 -6.66
N VAL A 61 -5.35 20.11 -5.76
CA VAL A 61 -4.57 21.34 -5.54
C VAL A 61 -4.06 21.38 -4.11
N LYS A 62 -2.77 21.12 -3.90
CA LYS A 62 -2.18 20.97 -2.56
C LYS A 62 -1.35 22.17 -2.10
N ASN A 63 -1.09 23.13 -2.99
CA ASN A 63 -0.28 24.29 -2.68
C ASN A 63 -0.54 25.42 -3.69
N ALA A 64 0.04 26.59 -3.41
CA ALA A 64 -0.09 27.77 -4.27
C ALA A 64 0.49 27.59 -5.68
N ALA A 65 1.51 26.73 -5.86
CA ALA A 65 2.08 26.47 -7.17
C ALA A 65 1.12 25.66 -8.05
N ASP A 66 0.45 24.66 -7.49
CA ASP A 66 -0.62 23.92 -8.19
C ASP A 66 -1.76 24.86 -8.56
N ASN A 67 -2.17 25.70 -7.61
CA ASN A 67 -3.27 26.64 -7.82
C ASN A 67 -3.00 27.62 -8.95
N GLN A 68 -1.77 28.15 -9.03
CA GLN A 68 -1.34 29.04 -10.10
C GLN A 68 -1.13 28.32 -11.44
N ALA A 69 -0.74 27.04 -11.41
CA ALA A 69 -0.50 26.27 -12.62
C ALA A 69 -1.77 26.07 -13.44
N ILE A 70 -2.94 25.90 -12.79
CA ILE A 70 -4.25 25.84 -13.46
C ILE A 70 -4.48 27.10 -14.31
N MET A 71 -4.26 28.30 -13.74
CA MET A 71 -4.43 29.57 -14.47
C MET A 71 -3.49 29.71 -15.65
N ARG A 72 -2.23 29.32 -15.46
CA ARG A 72 -1.22 29.38 -16.54
C ARG A 72 -1.55 28.42 -17.68
N LEU A 73 -2.13 27.27 -17.35
CA LEU A 73 -2.46 26.24 -18.32
C LEU A 73 -3.69 26.60 -19.16
N LEU A 74 -4.75 27.12 -18.52
CA LEU A 74 -6.05 27.33 -19.17
C LEU A 74 -6.23 28.74 -19.76
N GLY A 75 -5.50 29.74 -19.25
CA GLY A 75 -5.68 31.14 -19.63
C GLY A 75 -7.12 31.63 -19.42
N SER A 76 -7.57 32.60 -20.22
CA SER A 76 -8.93 33.17 -20.15
C SER A 76 -9.96 32.45 -21.02
N THR A 77 -9.67 31.24 -21.50
CA THR A 77 -10.50 30.52 -22.48
C THR A 77 -11.61 29.71 -21.82
N ILE A 78 -11.34 29.21 -20.61
CA ILE A 78 -12.29 28.52 -19.75
C ILE A 78 -12.65 29.52 -18.64
N ARG A 79 -13.89 29.49 -18.15
CA ARG A 79 -14.35 30.35 -17.03
C ARG A 79 -14.33 29.65 -15.68
N HIS A 80 -14.78 28.40 -15.67
CA HIS A 80 -14.90 27.60 -14.46
C HIS A 80 -14.44 26.17 -14.73
N LEU A 81 -13.74 25.58 -13.76
CA LEU A 81 -13.16 24.25 -13.85
C LEU A 81 -13.54 23.41 -12.63
N TRP A 82 -14.03 22.18 -12.82
CA TRP A 82 -14.22 21.26 -11.70
C TRP A 82 -12.90 20.89 -11.02
N LEU A 83 -12.91 20.88 -9.70
CA LEU A 83 -11.85 20.33 -8.86
C LEU A 83 -12.28 18.97 -8.29
N GLY A 84 -11.31 18.14 -7.92
CA GLY A 84 -11.54 16.90 -7.19
C GLY A 84 -11.93 17.08 -5.73
N LEU A 85 -12.32 18.29 -5.32
CA LEU A 85 -12.67 18.60 -3.95
C LEU A 85 -14.19 18.55 -3.74
N TYR A 86 -14.62 17.84 -2.70
CA TYR A 86 -16.01 17.73 -2.30
C TYR A 86 -16.17 18.11 -0.82
N CYS A 87 -17.08 19.03 -0.52
CA CYS A 87 -17.33 19.52 0.84
C CYS A 87 -18.59 18.90 1.45
N PHE A 88 -18.42 18.11 2.50
CA PHE A 88 -19.56 17.53 3.23
C PHE A 88 -20.29 18.56 4.11
N GLN A 89 -19.55 19.57 4.59
CA GLN A 89 -20.03 20.67 5.41
C GLN A 89 -19.31 21.97 4.99
N SER A 90 -19.81 23.12 5.44
CA SER A 90 -19.17 24.43 5.20
C SER A 90 -17.85 24.64 5.97
N ASP A 91 -17.41 23.66 6.77
CA ASP A 91 -16.06 23.64 7.35
C ASP A 91 -15.06 23.07 6.34
N ILE A 92 -13.97 23.81 6.09
CA ILE A 92 -12.90 23.44 5.16
C ILE A 92 -12.28 22.08 5.54
N SER A 93 -12.22 21.74 6.83
CA SER A 93 -11.68 20.45 7.26
C SER A 93 -12.54 19.25 6.83
N GLN A 94 -13.79 19.51 6.46
CA GLN A 94 -14.76 18.53 5.97
C GLN A 94 -14.81 18.50 4.42
N CYS A 95 -13.91 19.21 3.74
CA CYS A 95 -13.74 19.11 2.30
C CYS A 95 -12.64 18.11 1.97
N GLN A 96 -12.99 17.01 1.29
CA GLN A 96 -12.10 15.90 0.99
C GLN A 96 -11.80 15.82 -0.51
N TRP A 97 -10.56 15.47 -0.85
CA TRP A 97 -10.15 15.22 -2.23
C TRP A 97 -10.57 13.82 -2.69
N ASP A 98 -10.99 13.69 -3.96
CA ASP A 98 -11.47 12.45 -4.57
C ASP A 98 -10.36 11.41 -4.84
N ASP A 99 -9.10 11.82 -4.72
CA ASP A 99 -7.90 10.96 -4.71
C ASP A 99 -7.56 10.36 -3.34
N ALA A 100 -8.39 10.63 -2.32
CA ALA A 100 -8.20 10.20 -0.93
C ALA A 100 -6.93 10.75 -0.26
N SER A 101 -6.33 11.82 -0.78
CA SER A 101 -5.16 12.49 -0.20
C SER A 101 -5.50 13.41 0.99
N GLY A 102 -6.64 13.18 1.64
CA GLY A 102 -7.10 13.92 2.81
C GLY A 102 -7.90 15.19 2.49
N SER A 103 -7.89 16.13 3.42
CA SER A 103 -8.75 17.33 3.38
C SER A 103 -8.08 18.56 2.74
N ALA A 104 -8.86 19.62 2.52
CA ALA A 104 -8.36 20.95 2.12
C ALA A 104 -7.82 21.80 3.30
N SER A 105 -7.64 21.22 4.49
CA SER A 105 -7.10 21.96 5.65
C SER A 105 -5.66 22.44 5.44
N ASP A 106 -4.84 21.61 4.78
CA ASP A 106 -3.41 21.89 4.58
C ASP A 106 -3.18 23.04 3.59
N TYR A 107 -4.06 23.15 2.60
CA TYR A 107 -4.07 24.25 1.63
C TYR A 107 -5.47 24.43 1.06
N ASN A 108 -5.93 25.68 1.07
CA ASN A 108 -7.14 26.07 0.36
C ASN A 108 -7.03 27.46 -0.24
N ASN A 109 -7.87 27.73 -1.25
CA ASN A 109 -8.00 29.06 -1.84
C ASN A 109 -9.47 29.42 -2.09
N PHE A 110 -10.36 29.08 -1.12
CA PHE A 110 -11.78 29.42 -1.23
C PHE A 110 -12.00 30.92 -1.31
N ALA A 111 -12.99 31.32 -2.11
CA ALA A 111 -13.48 32.68 -2.12
C ALA A 111 -14.12 33.05 -0.77
N PRO A 112 -14.18 34.35 -0.40
CA PRO A 112 -14.84 34.76 0.84
C PRO A 112 -16.25 34.18 0.95
N SER A 113 -16.56 33.63 2.14
CA SER A 113 -17.83 32.96 2.47
C SER A 113 -18.05 31.57 1.86
N PHE A 114 -17.03 30.98 1.23
CA PHE A 114 -17.05 29.58 0.78
C PHE A 114 -16.11 28.70 1.64
N PRO A 115 -16.38 27.39 1.76
CA PRO A 115 -17.49 26.65 1.15
C PRO A 115 -18.84 26.95 1.80
N TYR A 116 -19.89 27.00 0.98
CA TYR A 116 -21.28 27.16 1.40
C TYR A 116 -22.10 25.96 0.90
N THR A 117 -22.13 24.90 1.72
CA THR A 117 -22.68 23.60 1.31
C THR A 117 -24.19 23.53 1.21
N ASP A 118 -24.89 24.59 1.60
CA ASP A 118 -26.35 24.72 1.45
C ASP A 118 -26.75 24.98 -0.01
N VAL A 119 -25.84 25.53 -0.82
CA VAL A 119 -26.02 25.71 -2.28
C VAL A 119 -25.50 24.50 -3.03
N GLY A 120 -24.34 23.99 -2.64
CA GLY A 120 -23.85 22.73 -3.17
C GLY A 120 -22.46 22.37 -2.69
N ARG A 121 -22.09 21.12 -2.94
CA ARG A 121 -20.96 20.44 -2.29
C ARG A 121 -19.78 20.19 -3.22
N CYS A 122 -19.97 20.33 -4.52
CA CYS A 122 -18.89 20.21 -5.50
C CYS A 122 -18.14 21.53 -5.60
N VAL A 123 -16.84 21.48 -5.81
CA VAL A 123 -16.01 22.70 -5.83
C VAL A 123 -15.47 22.93 -7.22
N TYR A 124 -15.57 24.17 -7.70
CA TYR A 124 -14.94 24.60 -8.93
C TYR A 124 -13.94 25.73 -8.68
N TYR A 125 -13.02 25.86 -9.62
CA TYR A 125 -12.02 26.91 -9.71
C TYR A 125 -12.49 27.99 -10.70
N ALA A 126 -12.49 29.25 -10.29
CA ALA A 126 -12.76 30.38 -11.19
C ALA A 126 -11.47 30.81 -11.92
N THR A 127 -11.48 30.78 -13.25
CA THR A 127 -10.30 31.13 -14.07
C THR A 127 -10.33 32.56 -14.61
N ASP A 128 -11.43 33.29 -14.45
CA ASP A 128 -11.56 34.68 -14.86
C ASP A 128 -12.35 35.54 -13.83
N GLY A 129 -12.46 36.84 -14.13
CA GLY A 129 -13.20 37.79 -13.30
C GLY A 129 -12.51 38.16 -11.98
N ALA A 130 -13.28 38.75 -11.06
CA ALA A 130 -12.78 39.26 -9.79
C ALA A 130 -12.37 38.17 -8.79
N LEU A 131 -12.87 36.94 -9.00
CA LEU A 131 -12.57 35.76 -8.19
C LEU A 131 -11.55 34.83 -8.87
N ALA A 132 -10.91 35.27 -9.96
CA ALA A 132 -9.92 34.47 -10.68
C ALA A 132 -8.85 33.92 -9.72
N GLY A 133 -8.67 32.61 -9.74
CA GLY A 133 -7.78 31.87 -8.87
C GLY A 133 -8.44 31.21 -7.67
N GLN A 134 -9.66 31.61 -7.30
CA GLN A 134 -10.35 31.17 -6.09
C GLN A 134 -11.30 30.00 -6.33
N TRP A 135 -11.64 29.30 -5.24
CA TRP A 135 -12.51 28.13 -5.25
C TRP A 135 -13.89 28.45 -4.70
N ILE A 136 -14.91 27.89 -5.32
CA ILE A 136 -16.31 28.17 -5.00
C ILE A 136 -17.04 26.82 -4.94
N SER A 137 -17.78 26.58 -3.86
CA SER A 137 -18.65 25.40 -3.75
C SER A 137 -19.99 25.66 -4.41
N ASP A 138 -20.53 24.66 -5.10
CA ASP A 138 -21.71 24.79 -5.94
C ASP A 138 -22.40 23.44 -6.16
N ASP A 139 -23.57 23.49 -6.80
CA ASP A 139 -24.32 22.30 -7.18
C ASP A 139 -23.51 21.41 -8.14
N CYS A 140 -23.53 20.10 -7.89
CA CYS A 140 -22.75 19.12 -8.64
C CYS A 140 -23.33 18.81 -10.02
N ASP A 141 -24.64 19.00 -10.19
CA ASP A 141 -25.43 18.50 -11.32
C ASP A 141 -26.05 19.64 -12.15
N ASP A 142 -26.20 20.84 -11.59
CA ASP A 142 -26.87 21.97 -12.28
C ASP A 142 -26.00 22.61 -13.37
N ASP A 143 -24.69 22.74 -13.13
CA ASP A 143 -23.76 23.41 -14.04
C ASP A 143 -22.79 22.44 -14.73
N MET A 144 -22.64 22.58 -16.04
CA MET A 144 -21.60 21.87 -16.79
C MET A 144 -20.31 22.69 -16.81
N ARG A 145 -19.20 22.08 -16.41
CA ARG A 145 -17.89 22.76 -16.38
C ARG A 145 -16.82 21.91 -17.04
N SER A 146 -15.80 22.58 -17.59
CA SER A 146 -14.59 21.91 -18.04
C SER A 146 -13.87 21.30 -16.82
N PHE A 147 -12.95 20.38 -17.05
CA PHE A 147 -12.24 19.71 -15.96
C PHE A 147 -10.84 19.28 -16.37
N ILE A 148 -10.00 19.03 -15.38
CA ILE A 148 -8.68 18.43 -15.58
C ILE A 148 -8.70 17.07 -14.88
N CYS A 149 -8.28 16.04 -15.61
CA CYS A 149 -7.98 14.75 -15.01
C CYS A 149 -6.52 14.72 -14.58
N GLU A 150 -6.27 14.28 -13.36
CA GLU A 150 -4.95 14.09 -12.79
C GLU A 150 -4.63 12.59 -12.69
N THR A 151 -3.48 12.19 -13.23
CA THR A 151 -2.92 10.85 -13.09
C THR A 151 -1.55 10.93 -12.41
N PRO A 152 -1.13 9.87 -11.70
CA PRO A 152 0.18 9.86 -11.08
C PRO A 152 1.29 9.83 -12.14
N THR A 153 2.38 10.53 -11.86
CA THR A 153 3.62 10.41 -12.64
C THR A 153 4.24 9.03 -12.49
N THR A 154 5.05 8.64 -13.46
CA THR A 154 5.90 7.46 -13.36
C THR A 154 7.34 7.79 -13.77
N ILE A 155 8.19 6.78 -13.77
CA ILE A 155 9.56 6.83 -14.27
C ILE A 155 9.62 6.02 -15.57
N GLN A 156 10.41 6.49 -16.53
CA GLN A 156 10.61 5.78 -17.79
C GLN A 156 11.18 4.38 -17.55
N ASP A 157 10.51 3.37 -18.09
CA ASP A 157 10.90 1.96 -18.06
C ASP A 157 10.44 1.29 -19.37
N SER A 158 11.03 0.15 -19.70
CA SER A 158 10.71 -0.61 -20.91
C SER A 158 9.49 -1.53 -20.77
N CYS A 159 8.86 -1.59 -19.61
CA CYS A 159 7.68 -2.43 -19.38
C CYS A 159 6.42 -1.90 -20.09
N ASP A 160 5.58 -2.83 -20.55
CA ASP A 160 4.34 -2.49 -21.28
C ASP A 160 3.29 -1.82 -20.39
N HIS A 161 3.28 -2.15 -19.10
CA HIS A 161 2.33 -1.62 -18.12
C HIS A 161 3.09 -0.86 -17.04
N ASN A 162 3.20 0.45 -17.25
CA ASN A 162 3.91 1.36 -16.37
C ASN A 162 2.93 2.36 -15.74
N PHE A 163 2.80 2.38 -14.42
CA PHE A 163 1.89 3.24 -13.68
C PHE A 163 2.41 3.59 -12.29
N ASN A 164 2.31 4.87 -11.91
CA ASN A 164 2.64 5.38 -10.57
C ASN A 164 4.02 4.97 -10.02
N GLY A 165 5.05 4.92 -10.87
CA GLY A 165 6.41 4.52 -10.49
C GLY A 165 6.64 3.01 -10.47
N TYR A 166 5.70 2.20 -10.95
CA TYR A 166 5.79 0.75 -10.98
C TYR A 166 5.50 0.15 -12.36
N CYS A 167 6.18 -0.96 -12.64
CA CYS A 167 5.88 -1.87 -13.73
C CYS A 167 5.01 -3.03 -13.25
N TYR A 168 4.00 -3.38 -14.04
CA TYR A 168 3.08 -4.47 -13.79
C TYR A 168 3.24 -5.56 -14.85
N TYR A 169 3.31 -6.82 -14.43
CA TYR A 169 3.48 -7.95 -15.34
C TYR A 169 2.39 -8.99 -15.06
N LEU A 170 1.60 -9.32 -16.08
CA LEU A 170 0.58 -10.36 -15.98
C LEU A 170 1.25 -11.73 -16.07
N SER A 171 0.74 -12.73 -15.36
CA SER A 171 1.23 -14.11 -15.44
C SER A 171 1.38 -14.62 -16.89
N THR A 172 0.39 -14.33 -17.74
CA THR A 172 0.41 -14.71 -19.17
C THR A 172 1.52 -14.06 -20.01
N SER A 173 2.05 -12.91 -19.58
CA SER A 173 3.13 -12.20 -20.29
C SER A 173 4.51 -12.77 -19.99
N LEU A 174 4.64 -13.60 -18.96
CA LEU A 174 5.93 -14.08 -18.46
C LEU A 174 6.37 -15.44 -19.05
N ASN A 175 5.62 -16.02 -20.00
CA ASN A 175 5.92 -17.33 -20.63
C ASN A 175 6.06 -18.53 -19.67
N TYR A 176 5.65 -18.36 -18.41
CA TYR A 176 5.53 -19.40 -17.41
C TYR A 176 4.12 -20.03 -17.48
N GLY A 177 3.93 -21.24 -16.94
CA GLY A 177 2.69 -22.03 -17.03
C GLY A 177 1.38 -21.27 -16.70
N VAL A 178 0.25 -21.78 -17.17
CA VAL A 178 -1.01 -20.99 -17.22
C VAL A 178 -1.63 -20.76 -15.83
N ASP A 179 -1.36 -21.63 -14.85
CA ASP A 179 -1.88 -21.50 -13.48
C ASP A 179 -0.82 -21.92 -12.45
N TYR A 180 -0.56 -21.05 -11.49
CA TYR A 180 0.43 -21.24 -10.43
C TYR A 180 -0.22 -21.16 -9.06
N ASN A 181 0.27 -21.96 -8.11
CA ASN A 181 -0.09 -21.76 -6.70
C ASN A 181 0.59 -20.48 -6.16
N PHE A 182 0.22 -20.04 -4.96
CA PHE A 182 0.69 -18.76 -4.43
C PHE A 182 2.22 -18.67 -4.33
N GLU A 183 2.87 -19.73 -3.85
CA GLU A 183 4.32 -19.79 -3.67
C GLU A 183 5.05 -19.67 -5.01
N GLN A 184 4.63 -20.44 -6.00
CA GLN A 184 5.24 -20.36 -7.33
C GLN A 184 4.99 -19.01 -8.03
N ALA A 185 3.81 -18.41 -7.80
CA ALA A 185 3.50 -17.07 -8.30
C ALA A 185 4.42 -16.02 -7.65
N GLN A 186 4.64 -16.12 -6.33
CA GLN A 186 5.56 -15.29 -5.59
C GLN A 186 7.00 -15.43 -6.11
N GLU A 187 7.52 -16.66 -6.22
CA GLU A 187 8.87 -16.92 -6.76
C GLU A 187 9.04 -16.37 -8.18
N THR A 188 7.98 -16.48 -9.01
CA THR A 188 7.99 -15.93 -10.37
C THR A 188 8.13 -14.41 -10.32
N CYS A 189 7.39 -13.72 -9.44
CA CYS A 189 7.51 -12.28 -9.29
C CYS A 189 8.86 -11.83 -8.69
N GLU A 190 9.44 -12.62 -7.80
CA GLU A 190 10.77 -12.34 -7.24
C GLU A 190 11.89 -12.53 -8.27
N SER A 191 11.75 -13.51 -9.17
CA SER A 191 12.71 -13.75 -10.27
C SER A 191 12.88 -12.53 -11.19
N ILE A 192 11.88 -11.63 -11.16
CA ILE A 192 11.83 -10.41 -11.94
C ILE A 192 12.18 -9.16 -11.12
N SER A 193 12.81 -9.33 -9.96
CA SER A 193 13.09 -8.25 -8.99
C SER A 193 11.83 -7.48 -8.57
N GLY A 194 10.68 -8.13 -8.62
CA GLY A 194 9.40 -7.61 -8.18
C GLY A 194 8.83 -8.46 -7.05
N ASN A 195 7.54 -8.31 -6.84
CA ASN A 195 6.77 -9.10 -5.90
C ASN A 195 5.36 -9.30 -6.47
N LEU A 196 4.55 -10.17 -5.87
CA LEU A 196 3.12 -10.16 -6.17
C LEU A 196 2.53 -8.77 -5.86
N VAL A 197 1.55 -8.34 -6.66
CA VAL A 197 1.08 -6.96 -6.63
C VAL A 197 0.52 -6.57 -5.26
N SER A 198 1.07 -5.49 -4.69
CA SER A 198 0.47 -4.75 -3.58
C SER A 198 -0.38 -3.59 -4.10
N ILE A 199 -1.53 -3.35 -3.47
CA ILE A 199 -2.51 -2.34 -3.90
C ILE A 199 -2.75 -1.35 -2.77
N HIS A 200 -2.39 -0.09 -2.99
CA HIS A 200 -2.35 0.95 -1.95
C HIS A 200 -3.39 2.05 -2.12
N SER A 201 -4.17 2.00 -3.20
CA SER A 201 -5.18 3.03 -3.49
C SER A 201 -6.30 2.51 -4.41
N PRO A 202 -7.47 3.19 -4.43
CA PRO A 202 -8.52 2.92 -5.40
C PRO A 202 -8.06 3.06 -6.86
N ASN A 203 -7.15 3.99 -7.16
CA ASN A 203 -6.65 4.21 -8.52
C ASN A 203 -5.75 3.06 -8.99
N GLU A 204 -4.88 2.56 -8.11
CA GLU A 204 -4.08 1.37 -8.39
C GLU A 204 -4.96 0.13 -8.58
N LEU A 205 -5.99 -0.06 -7.75
CA LEU A 205 -6.97 -1.14 -7.93
C LEU A 205 -7.63 -1.09 -9.31
N ARG A 206 -8.10 0.10 -9.72
CA ARG A 206 -8.70 0.32 -11.05
C ARG A 206 -7.72 0.00 -12.18
N TYR A 207 -6.45 0.40 -12.03
CA TYR A 207 -5.39 0.12 -12.99
C TYR A 207 -5.13 -1.38 -13.12
N VAL A 208 -4.91 -2.09 -12.00
CA VAL A 208 -4.66 -3.54 -11.98
C VAL A 208 -5.84 -4.31 -12.59
N LYS A 209 -7.09 -3.94 -12.25
CA LYS A 209 -8.29 -4.50 -12.89
C LYS A 209 -8.28 -4.31 -14.41
N SER A 210 -7.85 -3.14 -14.88
CA SER A 210 -7.89 -2.78 -16.29
C SER A 210 -7.07 -3.71 -17.17
N LEU A 211 -5.99 -4.27 -16.61
CA LEU A 211 -5.10 -5.24 -17.27
C LEU A 211 -5.86 -6.49 -17.76
N TYR A 212 -7.01 -6.80 -17.16
CA TYR A 212 -7.82 -7.99 -17.48
C TYR A 212 -9.15 -7.68 -18.17
N ARG A 213 -9.46 -6.42 -18.55
CA ARG A 213 -10.76 -6.04 -19.16
C ARG A 213 -11.16 -6.86 -20.38
N THR A 214 -10.19 -7.27 -21.21
CA THR A 214 -10.41 -8.06 -22.43
C THR A 214 -10.12 -9.54 -22.25
N LYS A 215 -9.84 -9.98 -21.01
CA LYS A 215 -9.44 -11.35 -20.67
C LYS A 215 -10.58 -12.06 -19.95
N ASN A 216 -10.74 -13.36 -20.22
CA ASN A 216 -11.68 -14.20 -19.50
C ASN A 216 -11.03 -14.82 -18.25
N THR A 217 -10.58 -13.96 -17.34
CA THR A 217 -9.92 -14.38 -16.09
C THR A 217 -10.88 -14.11 -14.92
N PRO A 218 -11.30 -15.13 -14.15
CA PRO A 218 -12.29 -14.96 -13.08
C PRO A 218 -11.69 -14.31 -11.83
N SER A 219 -10.44 -14.64 -11.50
CA SER A 219 -9.71 -14.09 -10.36
C SER A 219 -8.21 -14.21 -10.55
N ILE A 220 -7.47 -13.42 -9.77
CA ILE A 220 -6.02 -13.41 -9.75
C ILE A 220 -5.48 -13.43 -8.32
N TYR A 221 -4.29 -13.98 -8.12
CA TYR A 221 -3.53 -13.72 -6.91
C TYR A 221 -3.01 -12.28 -6.88
N ILE A 222 -3.10 -11.70 -5.69
CA ILE A 222 -2.43 -10.46 -5.30
C ILE A 222 -1.45 -10.78 -4.16
N GLY A 223 -0.50 -9.90 -3.87
CA GLY A 223 0.54 -10.13 -2.86
C GLY A 223 0.06 -10.00 -1.43
N ALA A 224 -1.23 -10.17 -1.16
CA ALA A 224 -1.77 -10.08 0.20
C ALA A 224 -1.85 -11.47 0.83
N LEU A 225 -1.48 -11.50 2.11
CA LEU A 225 -1.69 -12.63 3.00
C LEU A 225 -2.63 -12.22 4.12
N THR A 226 -3.34 -13.20 4.64
CA THR A 226 -4.23 -13.04 5.78
C THR A 226 -4.06 -14.19 6.76
N VAL A 227 -4.27 -13.91 8.04
CA VAL A 227 -4.31 -14.93 9.09
C VAL A 227 -5.59 -14.74 9.90
N SER A 228 -6.35 -15.83 10.02
CA SER A 228 -7.69 -15.87 10.63
C SER A 228 -8.69 -14.85 10.05
N GLY A 229 -8.42 -14.31 8.86
CA GLY A 229 -9.23 -13.24 8.27
C GLY A 229 -9.12 -11.88 8.98
N LYS A 230 -8.23 -11.73 9.97
CA LYS A 230 -8.16 -10.55 10.84
C LYS A 230 -6.89 -9.72 10.63
N TYR A 231 -5.77 -10.37 10.36
CA TYR A 231 -4.48 -9.70 10.18
C TYR A 231 -4.04 -9.82 8.73
N HIS A 232 -3.66 -8.70 8.13
CA HIS A 232 -3.34 -8.63 6.71
C HIS A 232 -1.97 -7.99 6.49
N SER A 233 -1.24 -8.48 5.49
CA SER A 233 0.07 -7.96 5.13
C SER A 233 0.36 -8.16 3.65
N TRP A 234 1.13 -7.26 3.06
CA TRP A 234 1.69 -7.44 1.72
C TRP A 234 3.00 -8.24 1.76
N THR A 235 3.19 -9.14 0.80
CA THR A 235 4.40 -9.97 0.62
C THR A 235 5.63 -9.15 0.22
N ASP A 236 5.44 -7.93 -0.25
CA ASP A 236 6.51 -6.97 -0.53
C ASP A 236 6.92 -6.14 0.71
N GLY A 237 6.25 -6.35 1.85
CA GLY A 237 6.51 -5.64 3.10
C GLY A 237 6.01 -4.19 3.14
N SER A 238 5.28 -3.74 2.12
CA SER A 238 4.68 -2.40 2.10
C SER A 238 3.56 -2.26 3.14
N SER A 239 3.31 -1.02 3.57
CA SER A 239 2.28 -0.72 4.56
C SER A 239 0.89 -1.06 4.04
N TRP A 240 0.03 -1.58 4.92
CA TRP A 240 -1.37 -1.84 4.59
C TRP A 240 -2.20 -0.55 4.71
N THR A 241 -2.49 0.13 3.59
CA THR A 241 -3.15 1.44 3.58
C THR A 241 -4.53 1.48 2.91
N PHE A 242 -4.94 0.39 2.27
CA PHE A 242 -6.16 0.32 1.48
C PHE A 242 -6.78 -1.08 1.56
N ASP A 243 -8.10 -1.11 1.77
CA ASP A 243 -8.89 -2.33 1.88
C ASP A 243 -9.91 -2.40 0.75
N ASN A 244 -10.06 -3.61 0.18
CA ASN A 244 -11.16 -3.91 -0.73
C ASN A 244 -11.74 -5.31 -0.49
N PHE A 245 -11.84 -5.72 0.78
CA PHE A 245 -12.30 -7.07 1.14
C PHE A 245 -13.75 -7.34 0.76
N ASP A 246 -14.01 -8.57 0.32
CA ASP A 246 -15.35 -9.08 0.11
C ASP A 246 -16.01 -9.46 1.44
N THR A 247 -16.85 -8.57 1.95
CA THR A 247 -17.59 -8.80 3.20
C THR A 247 -18.62 -9.93 3.13
N THR A 248 -18.92 -10.43 1.92
CA THR A 248 -19.89 -11.50 1.69
C THR A 248 -19.25 -12.86 1.46
N SER A 249 -17.91 -12.89 1.32
CA SER A 249 -17.17 -14.12 1.10
C SER A 249 -17.20 -15.01 2.34
N GLN A 250 -17.51 -16.29 2.13
CA GLN A 250 -17.38 -17.36 3.13
C GLN A 250 -16.13 -18.21 2.90
N GLN A 251 -15.25 -17.76 1.99
CA GLN A 251 -14.00 -18.47 1.69
C GLN A 251 -13.05 -18.40 2.89
N SER A 252 -12.18 -19.39 3.01
CA SER A 252 -11.13 -19.45 4.03
C SER A 252 -9.78 -19.75 3.39
N GLY A 253 -8.71 -19.42 4.10
CA GLY A 253 -7.35 -19.58 3.66
C GLY A 253 -6.50 -18.35 3.95
N ASN A 254 -5.20 -18.47 3.70
CA ASN A 254 -4.22 -17.46 4.08
C ASN A 254 -3.74 -16.60 2.92
N CYS A 255 -4.05 -16.98 1.67
CA CYS A 255 -3.62 -16.27 0.49
C CYS A 255 -4.77 -15.47 -0.11
N MET A 256 -4.52 -14.24 -0.56
CA MET A 256 -5.57 -13.36 -1.03
C MET A 256 -5.71 -13.42 -2.55
N MET A 257 -6.95 -13.51 -3.02
CA MET A 257 -7.31 -13.37 -4.43
C MET A 257 -8.14 -12.12 -4.65
N MET A 258 -8.00 -11.50 -5.82
CA MET A 258 -8.89 -10.45 -6.32
C MET A 258 -9.87 -11.05 -7.32
N SER A 259 -11.16 -10.86 -7.09
CA SER A 259 -12.22 -11.23 -8.02
C SER A 259 -12.24 -10.28 -9.21
N LEU A 260 -12.28 -10.79 -10.45
CA LEU A 260 -12.38 -9.98 -11.67
C LEU A 260 -13.77 -10.08 -12.32
N GLN A 261 -14.54 -11.11 -11.98
CA GLN A 261 -15.88 -11.36 -12.49
C GLN A 261 -16.82 -11.70 -11.33
N SER A 262 -18.07 -11.24 -11.40
CA SER A 262 -19.10 -11.67 -10.46
C SER A 262 -19.35 -13.17 -10.65
N SER A 263 -19.02 -13.98 -9.64
CA SER A 263 -19.22 -15.42 -9.67
C SER A 263 -19.79 -15.91 -8.34
N GLY A 264 -21.01 -16.43 -8.38
CA GLY A 264 -21.73 -16.88 -7.18
C GLY A 264 -21.99 -15.72 -6.22
N SER A 265 -21.47 -15.82 -4.98
CA SER A 265 -21.58 -14.78 -3.95
C SER A 265 -20.44 -13.75 -3.97
N LEU A 266 -19.43 -13.90 -4.83
CA LEU A 266 -18.26 -13.02 -4.81
C LEU A 266 -18.57 -11.67 -5.46
N THR A 267 -18.25 -10.61 -4.74
CA THR A 267 -18.33 -9.24 -5.23
C THR A 267 -17.22 -9.01 -6.25
N GLN A 268 -17.55 -8.43 -7.40
CA GLN A 268 -16.56 -8.07 -8.41
C GLN A 268 -15.55 -7.07 -7.83
N ASP A 269 -14.27 -7.25 -8.18
CA ASP A 269 -13.11 -6.46 -7.73
C ASP A 269 -12.69 -6.68 -6.27
N ALA A 270 -13.54 -7.32 -5.47
CA ALA A 270 -13.27 -7.53 -4.06
C ALA A 270 -12.21 -8.60 -3.80
N TRP A 271 -11.52 -8.47 -2.66
CA TRP A 271 -10.47 -9.36 -2.22
C TRP A 271 -11.03 -10.41 -1.27
N TYR A 272 -10.68 -11.67 -1.49
CA TYR A 272 -11.16 -12.76 -0.64
C TYR A 272 -10.03 -13.77 -0.33
N PRO A 273 -10.04 -14.36 0.87
CA PRO A 273 -9.09 -15.41 1.23
C PRO A 273 -9.31 -16.66 0.39
N SER A 274 -8.24 -17.37 0.10
CA SER A 274 -8.26 -18.64 -0.62
C SER A 274 -7.14 -19.55 -0.11
N ASP A 275 -7.31 -20.84 -0.34
CA ASP A 275 -6.25 -21.82 -0.13
C ASP A 275 -5.09 -21.51 -1.08
N CYS A 276 -3.90 -21.31 -0.50
CA CYS A 276 -2.66 -20.99 -1.20
C CYS A 276 -2.25 -22.04 -2.24
N GLN A 277 -2.79 -23.26 -2.16
CA GLN A 277 -2.53 -24.34 -3.11
C GLN A 277 -3.35 -24.24 -4.40
N VAL A 278 -4.40 -23.41 -4.43
CA VAL A 278 -5.22 -23.21 -5.64
C VAL A 278 -4.36 -22.55 -6.71
N THR A 279 -4.42 -23.06 -7.94
CA THR A 279 -3.66 -22.49 -9.05
C THR A 279 -4.48 -21.40 -9.75
N ARG A 280 -3.89 -20.21 -9.93
CA ARG A 280 -4.54 -19.06 -10.59
C ARG A 280 -3.53 -18.20 -11.36
N SER A 281 -4.07 -17.31 -12.19
CA SER A 281 -3.34 -16.18 -12.74
C SER A 281 -2.94 -15.20 -11.63
N PHE A 282 -1.93 -14.37 -11.88
CA PHE A 282 -1.41 -13.41 -10.91
C PHE A 282 -0.83 -12.19 -11.62
N VAL A 283 -0.56 -11.14 -10.84
CA VAL A 283 0.13 -9.92 -11.31
C VAL A 283 1.34 -9.67 -10.44
N CYS A 284 2.49 -9.46 -11.10
CA CYS A 284 3.68 -8.97 -10.43
C CYS A 284 3.77 -7.46 -10.52
N LYS A 285 4.37 -6.84 -9.49
CA LYS A 285 4.68 -5.41 -9.41
C LYS A 285 6.16 -5.23 -9.10
N ARG A 286 6.81 -4.31 -9.83
CA ARG A 286 8.25 -3.99 -9.71
C ARG A 286 8.45 -2.48 -9.77
N GLN A 287 9.43 -1.95 -9.05
CA GLN A 287 9.80 -0.53 -9.15
C GLN A 287 10.25 -0.19 -10.58
N ALA A 288 9.70 0.86 -11.18
CA ALA A 288 10.11 1.36 -12.48
C ALA A 288 11.47 2.09 -12.41
N GLY A 289 12.24 2.06 -13.51
CA GLY A 289 13.52 2.76 -13.63
C GLY A 289 14.72 1.99 -13.06
N LEU A 290 14.51 0.79 -12.52
CA LEU A 290 15.58 -0.13 -12.18
C LEU A 290 15.95 -1.00 -13.39
N PRO A 291 17.22 -1.00 -13.85
CA PRO A 291 17.64 -1.81 -14.98
C PRO A 291 17.42 -3.29 -14.66
N TRP A 292 16.61 -3.96 -15.49
CA TRP A 292 16.43 -5.41 -15.43
C TRP A 292 17.65 -6.10 -16.04
N SER A 293 18.43 -6.82 -15.23
CA SER A 293 19.65 -7.51 -15.69
C SER A 293 19.41 -8.94 -16.24
N GLY A 294 18.16 -9.34 -16.46
CA GLY A 294 17.81 -10.70 -16.87
C GLY A 294 17.43 -11.60 -15.68
N PRO A 295 16.96 -12.83 -15.92
CA PRO A 295 16.74 -13.81 -14.86
C PRO A 295 18.08 -14.08 -14.17
N THR A 296 18.25 -13.51 -13.00
CA THR A 296 19.34 -13.91 -12.10
C THR A 296 19.05 -15.34 -11.64
N THR A 297 20.08 -16.18 -11.64
CA THR A 297 20.11 -17.47 -10.94
C THR A 297 19.44 -17.36 -9.57
N PRO A 298 18.82 -18.44 -9.05
CA PRO A 298 18.05 -18.43 -7.81
C PRO A 298 18.76 -17.58 -6.77
N PRO A 299 18.07 -16.61 -6.16
CA PRO A 299 18.71 -15.69 -5.25
C PRO A 299 19.48 -16.52 -4.23
N THR A 300 20.80 -16.30 -4.17
CA THR A 300 21.54 -16.73 -2.99
C THR A 300 20.79 -16.10 -1.83
N THR A 301 20.32 -16.92 -0.89
CA THR A 301 19.52 -16.51 0.26
C THR A 301 20.29 -15.46 1.05
N VAL A 302 20.20 -14.21 0.64
CA VAL A 302 20.57 -13.06 1.45
C VAL A 302 19.44 -12.97 2.47
N THR A 303 19.75 -13.43 3.67
CA THR A 303 18.96 -13.19 4.85
C THR A 303 18.63 -11.69 4.85
N PRO A 304 17.37 -11.26 4.64
CA PRO A 304 17.07 -9.85 4.74
C PRO A 304 17.44 -9.43 6.16
N SER A 305 18.28 -8.40 6.28
CA SER A 305 18.39 -7.66 7.52
C SER A 305 17.05 -6.92 7.68
N PRO A 306 16.16 -7.31 8.62
CA PRO A 306 14.86 -6.68 8.72
C PRO A 306 15.08 -5.30 9.35
N SER A 307 14.93 -4.24 8.55
CA SER A 307 14.83 -2.87 9.03
C SER A 307 13.39 -2.48 9.37
N ASN A 308 12.47 -3.44 9.46
CA ASN A 308 11.08 -3.17 9.81
C ASN A 308 10.86 -3.52 11.29
N PRO A 309 10.65 -2.54 12.18
CA PRO A 309 10.30 -2.83 13.57
C PRO A 309 8.93 -3.53 13.58
N SER A 310 8.82 -4.68 14.25
CA SER A 310 7.53 -5.35 14.44
C SER A 310 6.64 -4.45 15.30
N TYR A 311 5.62 -3.85 14.69
CA TYR A 311 4.64 -3.06 15.43
C TYR A 311 3.71 -3.99 16.21
N CYS A 312 3.27 -3.56 17.38
CA CYS A 312 2.27 -4.27 18.17
C CYS A 312 1.02 -4.56 17.30
N ASN A 313 0.52 -5.81 17.28
CA ASN A 313 -0.63 -6.24 16.46
C ASN A 313 -0.33 -6.35 14.95
N SER A 314 0.88 -6.77 14.58
CA SER A 314 1.31 -6.98 13.18
C SER A 314 1.26 -8.46 12.74
N LEU A 315 1.05 -8.68 11.44
CA LEU A 315 1.39 -9.93 10.74
C LEU A 315 2.81 -9.84 10.15
N LEU A 316 3.62 -10.86 10.43
CA LEU A 316 5.00 -11.00 9.96
C LEU A 316 5.13 -12.31 9.18
N VAL A 317 5.74 -12.23 8.01
CA VAL A 317 5.95 -13.38 7.11
C VAL A 317 7.42 -13.77 7.14
N ALA A 318 7.72 -15.06 7.22
CA ALA A 318 9.09 -15.57 7.24
C ALA A 318 9.82 -15.32 5.90
N PRO A 319 11.14 -15.06 5.89
CA PRO A 319 12.01 -14.86 7.05
C PRO A 319 11.90 -13.44 7.62
N SER A 320 11.67 -13.31 8.93
CA SER A 320 11.56 -11.99 9.56
C SER A 320 11.97 -12.03 11.05
N GLN A 321 11.94 -10.87 11.70
CA GLN A 321 12.24 -10.69 13.12
C GLN A 321 11.02 -10.09 13.83
N VAL A 322 10.73 -10.58 15.03
CA VAL A 322 9.76 -10.02 15.96
C VAL A 322 10.48 -9.50 17.20
N THR A 323 10.12 -8.30 17.62
CA THR A 323 10.68 -7.57 18.75
C THR A 323 9.58 -6.97 19.61
N SER A 324 9.82 -6.86 20.92
CA SER A 324 8.92 -6.11 21.80
C SER A 324 8.85 -4.63 21.39
N PRO A 325 7.71 -3.94 21.59
CA PRO A 325 7.63 -2.51 21.34
C PRO A 325 8.72 -1.75 22.11
N GLY A 326 9.42 -0.83 21.44
CA GLY A 326 10.50 -0.05 22.04
C GLY A 326 11.89 -0.69 21.98
N TYR A 327 12.03 -1.96 21.58
CA TYR A 327 13.32 -2.64 21.42
C TYR A 327 14.25 -1.89 20.45
N PRO A 328 15.57 -1.75 20.72
CA PRO A 328 16.34 -2.35 21.82
C PRO A 328 16.26 -1.57 23.15
N GLY A 329 15.47 -0.50 23.21
CA GLY A 329 15.12 0.18 24.46
C GLY A 329 14.03 -0.57 25.23
N ASN A 330 13.63 0.01 26.36
CA ASN A 330 12.63 -0.63 27.22
C ASN A 330 11.22 -0.53 26.62
N TYR A 331 10.40 -1.55 26.83
CA TYR A 331 8.98 -1.51 26.48
C TYR A 331 8.19 -0.58 27.40
N THR A 332 6.90 -0.39 27.11
CA THR A 332 5.98 0.40 27.96
C THR A 332 5.06 -0.49 28.80
N ASN A 333 4.51 0.07 29.87
CA ASN A 333 3.52 -0.60 30.72
C ASN A 333 2.18 -0.79 29.98
N ASN A 334 1.38 -1.73 30.46
CA ASN A 334 0.01 -2.04 30.01
C ASN A 334 -0.10 -2.40 28.53
N LEU A 335 0.92 -3.05 27.97
CA LEU A 335 0.88 -3.56 26.61
C LEU A 335 0.01 -4.81 26.54
N ASN A 336 -0.69 -4.92 25.42
CA ASN A 336 -1.37 -6.13 25.01
C ASN A 336 -1.15 -6.30 23.50
N CYS A 337 -0.02 -6.89 23.15
CA CYS A 337 0.41 -7.07 21.77
C CYS A 337 0.21 -8.51 21.32
N ALA A 338 -0.27 -8.67 20.11
CA ALA A 338 -0.22 -9.91 19.36
C ALA A 338 0.72 -9.74 18.16
N PHE A 339 1.58 -10.71 17.90
CA PHE A 339 2.39 -10.79 16.70
C PHE A 339 2.03 -12.09 16.00
N GLN A 340 1.43 -11.95 14.83
CA GLN A 340 1.04 -13.09 14.02
C GLN A 340 2.21 -13.46 13.13
N LEU A 341 2.71 -14.69 13.23
CA LEU A 341 3.80 -15.19 12.40
C LEU A 341 3.22 -16.17 11.37
N ALA A 342 3.65 -16.06 10.12
CA ALA A 342 3.23 -16.94 9.04
C ALA A 342 4.39 -17.32 8.12
N THR A 343 4.30 -18.47 7.45
CA THR A 343 5.12 -18.79 6.26
C THR A 343 4.25 -18.83 5.01
N LEU A 344 4.89 -18.67 3.85
CA LEU A 344 4.27 -19.04 2.57
C LEU A 344 4.07 -20.56 2.52
N GLY A 345 3.02 -21.01 1.83
CA GLY A 345 2.74 -22.44 1.66
C GLY A 345 2.39 -23.15 2.97
N SER A 346 2.73 -24.45 3.06
CA SER A 346 2.45 -25.33 4.20
C SER A 346 3.67 -25.60 5.09
N TYR A 347 4.70 -24.78 5.01
CA TYR A 347 5.92 -24.94 5.80
C TYR A 347 5.70 -24.64 7.28
N ARG A 348 6.51 -25.22 8.15
CA ARG A 348 6.46 -24.97 9.60
C ARG A 348 7.27 -23.71 9.94
N ILE A 349 7.04 -23.10 11.10
CA ILE A 349 7.79 -21.94 11.59
C ILE A 349 8.79 -22.42 12.64
N ARG A 350 10.06 -22.00 12.52
CA ARG A 350 11.03 -22.02 13.63
C ARG A 350 11.24 -20.60 14.13
N LEU A 351 10.79 -20.32 15.36
CA LEU A 351 11.00 -19.05 16.05
C LEU A 351 12.17 -19.20 17.03
N THR A 352 13.21 -18.37 16.88
CA THR A 352 14.43 -18.37 17.70
C THR A 352 14.59 -17.04 18.41
N PHE A 353 14.47 -17.04 19.74
CA PHE A 353 14.73 -15.87 20.57
C PHE A 353 16.23 -15.65 20.72
N ASN A 354 16.71 -14.47 20.34
CA ASN A 354 18.12 -14.06 20.43
C ASN A 354 18.38 -13.12 21.62
N SER A 355 17.34 -12.46 22.12
CA SER A 355 17.36 -11.63 23.33
C SER A 355 16.03 -11.80 24.06
N PHE A 356 16.08 -11.91 25.40
CA PHE A 356 14.89 -12.06 26.24
C PHE A 356 15.13 -11.57 27.66
N ASN A 357 14.56 -10.41 28.00
CA ASN A 357 14.52 -9.84 29.33
C ASN A 357 13.22 -9.05 29.54
N THR A 358 12.29 -9.63 30.30
CA THR A 358 11.04 -8.96 30.72
C THR A 358 10.95 -8.98 32.24
N GLU A 359 9.99 -8.26 32.82
CA GLU A 359 9.70 -8.42 34.24
C GLU A 359 9.31 -9.88 34.55
N SER A 360 9.94 -10.47 35.58
CA SER A 360 9.82 -11.90 35.86
C SER A 360 8.44 -12.33 36.35
N CYS A 361 7.82 -11.53 37.22
CA CYS A 361 6.54 -11.90 37.82
C CYS A 361 5.38 -11.77 36.83
N CYS A 362 5.35 -10.68 36.08
CA CYS A 362 4.09 -10.09 35.66
C CYS A 362 4.01 -9.94 34.13
N ASP A 363 5.11 -9.59 33.48
CA ASP A 363 5.19 -9.51 32.02
C ASP A 363 5.39 -10.89 31.40
N LYS A 364 4.63 -11.18 30.35
CA LYS A 364 4.60 -12.51 29.73
C LYS A 364 4.65 -12.45 28.21
N VAL A 365 5.57 -13.22 27.64
CA VAL A 365 5.56 -13.62 26.23
C VAL A 365 4.96 -15.02 26.15
N THR A 366 3.86 -15.17 25.41
CA THR A 366 3.17 -16.46 25.24
C THR A 366 3.16 -16.84 23.78
N VAL A 367 3.53 -18.07 23.45
CA VAL A 367 3.64 -18.55 22.07
C VAL A 367 2.68 -19.71 21.86
N TYR A 368 1.83 -19.60 20.85
CA TYR A 368 0.82 -20.59 20.46
C TYR A 368 1.12 -21.14 19.06
N ASP A 369 0.93 -22.45 18.90
CA ASP A 369 0.97 -23.17 17.64
C ASP A 369 -0.38 -23.06 16.93
N GLY A 370 -0.46 -22.19 15.93
CA GLY A 370 -1.69 -21.84 15.24
C GLY A 370 -1.85 -20.34 15.03
N ASP A 371 -3.03 -19.99 14.52
CA ASP A 371 -3.39 -18.64 14.13
C ASP A 371 -3.99 -17.80 15.26
N ASP A 372 -4.45 -18.43 16.34
CA ASP A 372 -5.01 -17.76 17.51
C ASP A 372 -4.58 -18.39 18.86
N SER A 373 -5.14 -17.87 19.96
CA SER A 373 -4.88 -18.39 21.31
C SER A 373 -5.62 -19.69 21.65
N GLN A 374 -6.42 -20.25 20.74
CA GLN A 374 -6.98 -21.59 20.84
C GLN A 374 -6.00 -22.66 20.33
N GLY A 375 -4.95 -22.24 19.61
CA GLY A 375 -3.82 -23.09 19.24
C GLY A 375 -3.09 -23.71 20.42
N SER A 376 -2.28 -24.74 20.16
CA SER A 376 -1.54 -25.44 21.23
C SER A 376 -0.49 -24.53 21.85
N LEU A 377 -0.47 -24.41 23.18
CA LEU A 377 0.52 -23.58 23.87
C LEU A 377 1.94 -24.17 23.71
N LEU A 378 2.81 -23.48 22.97
CA LEU A 378 4.22 -23.86 22.82
C LEU A 378 5.07 -23.42 24.02
N GLY A 379 4.73 -22.28 24.62
CA GLY A 379 5.41 -21.84 25.84
C GLY A 379 4.92 -20.50 26.37
N ARG A 380 5.20 -20.25 27.65
CA ARG A 380 4.95 -18.98 28.33
C ARG A 380 6.18 -18.58 29.13
N TYR A 381 6.70 -17.40 28.84
CA TYR A 381 8.00 -16.93 29.27
C TYR A 381 7.91 -15.57 29.94
N GLY A 382 8.78 -15.32 30.92
CA GLY A 382 8.97 -14.02 31.55
C GLY A 382 10.27 -14.03 32.37
N GLY A 383 10.81 -12.85 32.66
CA GLY A 383 12.11 -12.71 33.31
C GLY A 383 13.26 -12.67 32.30
N GLN A 384 14.48 -12.69 32.81
CA GLN A 384 15.67 -12.89 31.99
C GLN A 384 15.87 -14.39 31.71
N LEU A 385 15.98 -14.76 30.43
CA LEU A 385 16.18 -16.14 30.01
C LEU A 385 17.53 -16.34 29.31
N GLY A 386 18.05 -17.58 29.38
CA GLY A 386 19.22 -18.00 28.60
C GLY A 386 18.86 -18.11 27.13
N VAL A 387 19.52 -17.31 26.29
CA VAL A 387 19.35 -17.27 24.82
C VAL A 387 20.62 -17.79 24.11
N PRO A 388 20.51 -18.36 22.89
CA PRO A 388 19.28 -18.53 22.11
C PRO A 388 18.46 -19.77 22.49
N PHE A 389 17.14 -19.69 22.33
CA PHE A 389 16.23 -20.85 22.39
C PHE A 389 15.20 -20.78 21.27
N SER A 390 14.67 -21.94 20.86
CA SER A 390 13.79 -22.04 19.69
C SER A 390 12.51 -22.81 19.98
N LEU A 391 11.45 -22.43 19.28
CA LEU A 391 10.15 -23.09 19.24
C LEU A 391 9.79 -23.40 17.80
N GLU A 392 9.03 -24.48 17.60
CA GLU A 392 8.56 -24.88 16.28
C GLU A 392 7.05 -25.05 16.28
N SER A 393 6.38 -24.52 15.26
CA SER A 393 4.96 -24.80 15.00
C SER A 393 4.79 -26.16 14.33
N THR A 394 3.56 -26.67 14.30
CA THR A 394 3.16 -27.83 13.49
C THR A 394 2.59 -27.42 12.14
N GLY A 395 2.07 -26.20 12.02
CA GLY A 395 1.56 -25.61 10.78
C GLY A 395 2.33 -24.37 10.33
N ASN A 396 1.77 -23.66 9.35
CA ASN A 396 2.33 -22.45 8.74
C ASN A 396 2.02 -21.14 9.48
N THR A 397 1.44 -21.23 10.69
CA THR A 397 1.11 -20.06 11.52
C THR A 397 1.53 -20.28 12.96
N MET A 398 1.90 -19.18 13.64
CA MET A 398 2.24 -19.14 15.06
C MET A 398 1.81 -17.78 15.62
N LEU A 399 1.22 -17.75 16.81
CA LEU A 399 0.85 -16.51 17.49
C LEU A 399 1.80 -16.26 18.67
N VAL A 400 2.45 -15.10 18.70
CA VAL A 400 3.23 -14.62 19.85
C VAL A 400 2.48 -13.47 20.51
N THR A 401 2.09 -13.60 21.77
CA THR A 401 1.51 -12.49 22.55
C THR A 401 2.50 -11.94 23.55
N PHE A 402 2.48 -10.63 23.76
CA PHE A 402 3.26 -9.95 24.78
C PHE A 402 2.35 -9.03 25.60
N THR A 403 2.19 -9.37 26.87
CA THR A 403 1.36 -8.62 27.82
C THR A 403 2.21 -8.08 28.96
N THR A 404 2.07 -6.79 29.27
CA THR A 404 2.78 -6.15 30.39
C THR A 404 1.84 -5.55 31.43
N ASP A 405 2.32 -5.43 32.65
CA ASP A 405 1.57 -4.84 33.76
C ASP A 405 1.76 -3.32 33.88
N GLY A 406 1.29 -2.71 34.96
CA GLY A 406 1.33 -1.26 35.17
C GLY A 406 2.70 -0.69 35.57
N SER A 407 3.74 -1.50 35.72
CA SER A 407 5.04 -1.14 36.29
C SER A 407 6.21 -1.93 35.69
N VAL A 408 7.45 -1.54 36.07
CA VAL A 408 8.73 -2.21 35.74
C VAL A 408 8.91 -2.57 34.25
N VAL A 409 9.73 -1.78 33.57
CA VAL A 409 10.05 -2.01 32.16
C VAL A 409 11.48 -2.47 31.97
N GLU A 410 11.66 -3.45 31.10
CA GLU A 410 12.95 -4.04 30.71
C GLU A 410 13.16 -3.91 29.19
N PRO A 411 14.34 -4.23 28.64
CA PRO A 411 14.60 -4.18 27.20
C PRO A 411 13.68 -5.06 26.33
N GLY A 412 13.01 -6.05 26.92
CA GLY A 412 12.07 -6.93 26.23
C GLY A 412 12.74 -8.06 25.46
N PHE A 413 12.30 -8.34 24.23
CA PHE A 413 12.78 -9.50 23.47
C PHE A 413 13.02 -9.18 21.99
N SER A 414 13.86 -10.00 21.37
CA SER A 414 14.06 -10.07 19.92
C SER A 414 14.19 -11.52 19.50
N ALA A 415 13.41 -11.93 18.49
CA ALA A 415 13.39 -13.28 17.96
C ALA A 415 13.33 -13.26 16.43
N ASN A 416 14.16 -14.09 15.80
CA ASN A 416 14.09 -14.31 14.36
C ASN A 416 13.22 -15.53 14.10
N PHE A 417 12.50 -15.56 12.99
CA PHE A 417 11.79 -16.76 12.56
C PHE A 417 11.95 -17.03 11.07
N LEU A 418 11.97 -18.33 10.75
CA LEU A 418 12.25 -18.86 9.42
C LEU A 418 11.27 -19.99 9.10
N SER A 419 11.04 -20.23 7.82
CA SER A 419 10.33 -21.41 7.34
C SER A 419 11.18 -22.67 7.52
N LEU A 420 10.56 -23.74 8.00
CA LEU A 420 11.08 -25.11 8.04
C LEU A 420 10.30 -25.96 7.04
N ILE A 421 11.04 -26.61 6.14
CA ILE A 421 10.51 -27.57 5.17
C ILE A 421 10.11 -28.87 5.86
#